data_AF-A0A2S9GQL6-F1
#
_entry.id   AF-A0A2S9GQL6-F1
#
_cell.length_a   1.000
_cell.length_b   1.000
_cell.length_c   1.000
_cell.angle_alpha   90.00
_cell.angle_beta   90.00
_cell.angle_gamma   90.00
#
_symmetry.space_group_name_H-M   'P 1'
#
loop_
_entity.id
_entity.type
_entity.pdbx_description
1 polymer ?
#
loop_
_entity_poly.entity_id
_entity_poly.type
_entity_poly.pdbx_seq_one_letter_code
_entity_poly.pdbx_strand_id
1 'polypeptide(L)' 'RQRLTALRETLGADLIDQILAAPQRRESELAAQRDRVVELKHRLSGLDSDLTADLLSVVDQLVRRSVWIVG' A
#
# COMPACT_ATOMS: atom_id res chain seq x y z
N ARG A 1 2.01 1.71 -9.10
CA ARG A 1 3.32 2.23 -8.61
C ARG A 1 3.39 3.76 -8.60
N GLN A 2 3.17 4.47 -9.71
CA GLN A 2 3.25 5.94 -9.76
C GLN A 2 2.42 6.68 -8.69
N ARG A 3 1.16 6.28 -8.45
CA ARG A 3 0.30 6.91 -7.44
C ARG A 3 0.83 6.75 -6.00
N LEU A 4 1.33 5.55 -5.65
CA LEU A 4 2.01 5.30 -4.37
C LEU A 4 3.30 6.11 -4.23
N THR A 5 4.07 6.25 -5.31
CA THR A 5 5.31 7.04 -5.30
C THR A 5 5.02 8.54 -5.19
N ALA A 6 3.94 9.05 -5.79
CA ALA A 6 3.52 10.44 -5.67
C ALA A 6 3.09 10.80 -4.23
N LEU A 7 2.48 9.85 -3.52
CA LEU A 7 2.09 10.00 -2.11
C LEU A 7 3.19 9.55 -1.14
N ARG A 8 4.40 9.20 -1.62
CA ARG A 8 5.50 8.71 -0.79
C ARG A 8 5.95 9.75 0.24
N GLU A 9 5.97 11.02 -0.14
CA GLU A 9 6.32 12.11 0.77
C GLU A 9 5.23 12.36 1.82
N THR A 10 3.96 12.21 1.43
CA THR A 10 2.81 12.45 2.32
C THR A 10 2.53 11.29 3.27
N LEU A 11 2.62 10.05 2.78
CA LEU A 11 2.30 8.83 3.53
C LEU A 11 3.51 8.27 4.29
N GLY A 12 4.71 8.76 4.00
CA GLY A 12 5.97 8.31 4.60
C GLY A 12 6.72 7.35 3.68
N ALA A 13 7.93 7.76 3.30
CA ALA A 13 8.74 7.03 2.34
C ALA A 13 9.08 5.61 2.79
N ASP A 14 9.41 5.44 4.07
CA ASP A 14 9.78 4.15 4.65
C ASP A 14 8.62 3.14 4.63
N LEU A 15 7.38 3.59 4.86
CA LEU A 15 6.22 2.69 4.85
C LEU A 15 5.97 2.17 3.43
N ILE A 16 6.01 3.06 2.44
CA ILE A 16 5.79 2.72 1.04
C ILE A 16 6.88 1.79 0.53
N ASP A 17 8.15 2.08 0.85
CA ASP A 17 9.27 1.24 0.45
C ASP A 17 9.19 -0.14 1.10
N GLN A 18 8.84 -0.21 2.39
CA GLN A 18 8.63 -1.49 3.06
C GLN A 18 7.48 -2.30 2.44
N ILE A 19 6.38 -1.66 2.06
CA ILE A 19 5.25 -2.32 1.40
C ILE A 19 5.64 -2.85 0.03
N LEU A 20 6.42 -2.08 -0.75
CA LEU A 20 6.84 -2.45 -2.10
C LEU A 20 7.96 -3.50 -2.11
N ALA A 21 8.85 -3.47 -1.11
CA ALA A 21 9.99 -4.40 -0.99
C ALA A 21 9.67 -5.64 -0.15
N ALA A 22 8.52 -5.69 0.52
CA ALA A 22 8.17 -6.80 1.41
C ALA A 22 8.12 -8.14 0.66
N PRO A 23 8.90 -9.15 1.08
CA PRO A 23 8.71 -10.52 0.61
C PRO A 23 7.35 -11.02 1.11
N GLN A 24 6.65 -11.79 0.28
CA GLN A 24 5.30 -12.33 0.57
C GLN A 24 5.29 -13.83 0.30
N ARG A 25 6.25 -14.57 0.86
CA ARG A 25 6.46 -16.01 0.59
C ARG A 25 5.93 -16.88 1.73
N ARG A 26 5.95 -16.37 2.96
CA ARG A 26 5.52 -17.06 4.18
C ARG A 26 4.27 -16.41 4.76
N GLU A 27 3.48 -17.20 5.48
CA GLU A 27 2.30 -16.71 6.22
C GLU A 27 2.63 -15.56 7.19
N SER A 28 3.76 -15.64 7.89
CA SER A 28 4.21 -14.55 8.78
C SER A 28 4.56 -13.27 8.03
N GLU A 29 5.08 -13.39 6.80
CA GLU A 29 5.38 -12.24 5.95
C GLU A 29 4.11 -11.62 5.37
N LEU A 30 3.14 -12.45 4.99
CA LEU A 30 1.81 -12.02 4.56
C LEU A 30 1.07 -11.30 5.69
N ALA A 31 1.15 -11.81 6.93
CA ALA A 31 0.60 -11.17 8.11
C ALA A 31 1.24 -9.79 8.33
N ALA A 32 2.58 -9.71 8.34
CA ALA A 32 3.29 -8.44 8.47
C ALA A 32 2.96 -7.45 7.33
N GLN A 33 2.77 -7.94 6.11
CA GLN A 33 2.36 -7.10 4.99
C GLN A 33 0.93 -6.58 5.16
N ARG A 34 0.03 -7.39 5.70
CA ARG A 34 -1.34 -7.01 6.06
C ARG A 34 -1.34 -5.85 7.05
N ASP A 35 -0.51 -5.93 8.09
CA ASP A 35 -0.39 -4.89 9.10
C ASP A 35 0.11 -3.57 8.49
N ARG A 36 1.11 -3.63 7.59
CA ARG A 36 1.58 -2.45 6.84
C ARG A 36 0.49 -1.85 5.96
N VAL A 37 -0.33 -2.67 5.31
CA VAL A 37 -1.44 -2.22 4.48
C VAL A 37 -2.55 -1.58 5.32
N VAL A 38 -2.84 -2.12 6.50
CA VAL A 38 -3.79 -1.51 7.46
C VAL A 38 -3.30 -0.13 7.89
N GLU A 39 -2.01 -0.01 8.22
CA GLU A 39 -1.39 1.29 8.54
C GLU A 39 -1.48 2.27 7.36
N LEU A 40 -1.21 1.81 6.13
CA LEU A 40 -1.34 2.60 4.92
C LEU A 40 -2.78 3.09 4.72
N LYS A 41 -3.79 2.24 4.98
CA LYS A 41 -5.21 2.63 4.92
C LYS A 41 -5.56 3.69 5.93
N HIS A 42 -5.07 3.60 7.17
CA HIS A 42 -5.31 4.63 8.18
C HIS A 42 -4.75 5.98 7.72
N ARG A 43 -3.53 6.01 7.20
CA ARG A 43 -2.93 7.26 6.68
C ARG A 43 -3.70 7.82 5.48
N LEU A 44 -4.12 6.95 4.56
CA LEU A 44 -4.94 7.34 3.41
C LEU A 44 -6.32 7.88 3.83
N SER A 45 -6.93 7.34 4.88
CA SER A 45 -8.23 7.81 5.38
C SER A 45 -8.19 9.22 5.97
N GLY A 46 -6.99 9.70 6.37
CA GLY A 46 -6.78 11.07 6.82
C GLY A 46 -6.46 12.06 5.70
N LEU A 47 -6.40 11.62 4.44
CA LEU A 47 -6.08 12.43 3.27
C LEU A 47 -7.30 12.55 2.33
N ASP A 48 -7.35 13.64 1.57
CA ASP A 48 -8.48 14.01 0.71
C ASP A 48 -9.03 12.89 -0.19
N SER A 49 -10.36 12.85 -0.25
CA SER A 49 -11.17 11.67 -0.65
C SER A 49 -10.92 11.15 -2.05
N ASP A 50 -10.79 12.02 -3.06
CA ASP A 50 -10.91 11.57 -4.45
C ASP A 50 -9.67 10.82 -4.94
N LEU A 51 -8.48 11.23 -4.50
CA LEU A 51 -7.22 10.57 -4.86
C LEU A 51 -6.99 9.32 -4.01
N THR A 52 -7.39 9.34 -2.73
CA THR A 52 -7.18 8.23 -1.80
C THR A 52 -8.24 7.14 -1.93
N ALA A 53 -9.46 7.44 -2.35
CA ALA A 53 -10.53 6.44 -2.53
C ALA A 53 -10.18 5.38 -3.58
N ASP A 54 -9.64 5.79 -4.73
CA ASP A 54 -9.13 4.87 -5.75
C ASP A 54 -7.99 4.00 -5.22
N LEU A 55 -7.06 4.63 -4.48
CA LEU A 55 -5.93 3.96 -3.85
C LEU A 55 -6.37 2.95 -2.77
N LEU A 56 -7.35 3.32 -1.94
CA LEU A 56 -7.95 2.46 -0.92
C LEU A 56 -8.64 1.24 -1.54
N SER A 57 -9.21 1.37 -2.74
CA SER A 57 -9.80 0.26 -3.49
C SER A 57 -8.75 -0.78 -3.93
N VAL A 58 -7.55 -0.31 -4.30
CA VAL A 58 -6.47 -1.19 -4.81
C VAL A 58 -5.45 -1.61 -3.75
N VAL A 59 -5.39 -0.96 -2.60
CA VAL A 59 -4.36 -1.21 -1.58
C VAL A 59 -4.43 -2.62 -0.99
N ASP A 60 -5.62 -3.23 -0.91
CA ASP A 60 -5.79 -4.62 -0.44
C ASP A 60 -5.13 -5.66 -1.36
N GLN A 61 -4.93 -5.30 -2.63
CA GLN A 61 -4.31 -6.19 -3.61
C GLN A 61 -2.81 -6.37 -3.32
N LEU A 62 -2.19 -5.45 -2.56
CA LEU A 62 -0.78 -5.47 -2.19
C LEU A 62 -0.36 -6.65 -1.30
N VAL A 63 -1.31 -7.32 -0.63
CA VAL A 63 -1.06 -8.45 0.29
C VAL A 63 -1.18 -9.82 -0.40
N ARG A 64 -1.83 -9.90 -1.57
CA ARG A 64 -2.15 -11.20 -2.19
C ARG A 64 -1.79 -11.32 -3.66
N ARG A 65 -1.71 -10.22 -4.41
CA ARG A 65 -1.30 -10.24 -5.81
C ARG A 65 -0.33 -9.10 -6.07
N SER A 66 0.92 -9.45 -6.27
CA SER A 66 1.93 -8.57 -6.89
C SER A 66 1.62 -8.36 -8.39
N VAL A 67 0.40 -7.93 -8.73
CA VAL A 67 -0.04 -7.63 -10.09
C VAL A 67 -0.49 -6.18 -10.11
N TRP A 68 0.45 -5.29 -10.42
CA TRP A 68 0.14 -3.95 -10.89
C TRP A 68 0.15 -4.00 -12.42
N ILE A 69 -0.93 -4.48 -13.02
CA ILE A 69 -1.26 -4.15 -14.40
C ILE A 69 -2.56 -3.36 -14.31
N VAL A 70 -2.41 -2.08 -14.00
CA VAL A 70 -3.40 -1.07 -14.38
C VAL A 70 -2.65 -0.24 -15.41
N GLY A 71 -3.12 -0.33 -16.65
CA GLY A 71 -2.57 0.41 -17.80
C GLY A 71 -2.76 1.91 -17.69
#